data_AF-A0A077FR93-F1
#
_entry.id   AF-A0A077FR93-F1
#
_cell.length_a   1.000
_cell.length_b   1.000
_cell.length_c   1.000
_cell.angle_alpha   90.00
_cell.angle_beta   90.00
_cell.angle_gamma   90.00
#
_symmetry.space_group_name_H-M   'P 1'
#
loop_
_entity.id
_entity.type
_entity.pdbx_description
1 polymer ?
#
loop_
_entity_poly.entity_id
_entity_poly.type
_entity_poly.pdbx_seq_one_letter_code
_entity_poly.pdbx_strand_id
1 'polypeptide(L)'
;MYEDYPEEISEGFMGYRGRYKDGSSEIYDRYKYLGKIDNVLMIWRQWSGGGTGHFSDINPLKRVKNNFILIKDGPGGDRCNGSITDAKIENNILIYKQNITSSNMFDLLNHQSNIVKDEDLMRIFKMVEENYDLLDSCAICCIGEAEFYGDTLTAINFNEVNYEKSLENQYQNCFNQISQKYITEGKRRLILPEIQNFVEEFKKCIKLSEIR
;
A
#
# COMPACT_ATOMS: atom_id res chain seq x y z
N MET A 1 20.40 -11.02 23.28
CA MET A 1 19.77 -10.43 24.49
C MET A 1 19.57 -8.96 24.17
N TYR A 2 18.33 -8.47 24.23
CA TYR A 2 17.98 -7.11 23.81
C TYR A 2 18.27 -6.09 24.91
N GLU A 3 18.40 -4.82 24.53
CA GLU A 3 18.14 -3.71 25.45
C GLU A 3 16.68 -3.30 25.26
N ASP A 4 15.86 -3.49 26.30
CA ASP A 4 14.47 -3.05 26.31
C ASP A 4 14.41 -1.57 26.63
N TYR A 5 13.75 -0.80 25.77
CA TYR A 5 13.38 0.58 26.07
C TYR A 5 11.93 0.59 26.55
N PRO A 6 11.60 1.36 27.61
CA PRO A 6 10.24 1.43 28.15
C PRO A 6 9.21 1.87 27.10
N GLU A 7 7.93 1.65 27.42
CA GLU A 7 6.77 1.94 26.57
C GLU A 7 6.90 3.28 25.83
N GLU A 8 7.06 3.24 24.51
CA GLU A 8 7.23 4.45 23.70
C GLU A 8 5.84 4.99 23.35
N ILE A 9 5.44 6.07 24.02
CA ILE A 9 4.29 6.87 23.61
C ILE A 9 4.78 7.96 22.67
N SER A 10 4.82 7.68 21.38
CA SER A 10 5.14 8.66 20.33
C SER A 10 4.03 8.69 19.29
N GLU A 11 3.60 9.89 18.92
CA GLU A 11 2.59 10.13 17.86
C GLU A 11 1.24 9.39 18.06
N GLY A 12 0.93 9.05 19.32
CA GLY A 12 -0.27 8.32 19.72
C GLY A 12 -0.18 6.80 19.59
N PHE A 13 0.99 6.26 19.25
CA PHE A 13 1.28 4.83 19.35
C PHE A 13 1.68 4.47 20.79
N MET A 14 1.42 3.22 21.17
CA MET A 14 1.87 2.59 22.42
C MET A 14 2.52 1.26 22.06
N GLY A 15 3.60 0.88 22.73
CA GLY A 15 4.26 -0.39 22.46
C GLY A 15 5.69 -0.42 22.92
N TYR A 16 6.45 -1.38 22.39
CA TYR A 16 7.85 -1.57 22.75
C TYR A 16 8.78 -1.25 21.59
N ARG A 17 9.98 -0.82 21.96
CA ARG A 17 11.12 -0.64 21.07
C ARG A 17 12.34 -1.24 21.74
N GLY A 18 13.15 -1.92 20.96
CA GLY A 18 14.37 -2.59 21.40
C GLY A 18 15.45 -2.48 20.35
N ARG A 19 16.68 -2.79 20.76
CA ARG A 19 17.80 -2.93 19.83
C ARG A 19 18.60 -4.18 20.19
N TYR A 20 19.17 -4.82 19.18
CA TYR A 20 20.18 -5.85 19.43
C TYR A 20 21.42 -5.23 20.11
N LYS A 21 22.05 -5.97 21.03
CA LYS A 21 23.25 -5.51 21.77
C LYS A 21 24.45 -5.17 20.89
N ASP A 22 24.51 -5.75 19.69
CA ASP A 22 25.53 -5.42 18.69
C ASP A 22 25.22 -4.12 17.92
N GLY A 23 24.07 -3.50 18.21
CA GLY A 23 23.59 -2.29 17.57
C GLY A 23 23.06 -2.49 16.15
N SER A 24 22.99 -3.73 15.66
CA SER A 24 22.78 -4.03 14.24
C SER A 24 21.38 -3.67 13.74
N SER A 25 20.36 -3.90 14.56
CA SER A 25 18.97 -3.72 14.13
C SER A 25 18.04 -3.31 15.27
N GLU A 26 16.99 -2.58 14.89
CA GLU A 26 15.93 -2.14 15.77
C GLU A 26 14.73 -3.08 15.65
N ILE A 27 14.21 -3.52 16.80
CA ILE A 27 12.99 -4.30 16.91
C ILE A 27 11.93 -3.41 17.53
N TYR A 28 10.72 -3.42 16.99
CA TYR A 28 9.60 -2.72 17.62
C TYR A 28 8.29 -3.41 17.28
N ASP A 29 7.32 -3.23 18.15
CA ASP A 29 5.92 -3.52 17.90
C ASP A 29 5.09 -2.53 18.68
N ARG A 30 4.39 -1.67 17.94
CA ARG A 30 3.64 -0.55 18.48
C ARG A 30 2.30 -0.47 17.80
N TYR A 31 1.31 0.01 18.53
CA TYR A 31 -0.06 0.07 18.06
C TYR A 31 -0.75 1.36 18.48
N LYS A 32 -1.72 1.79 17.68
CA LYS A 32 -2.54 2.98 17.88
C LYS A 32 -4.00 2.60 17.76
N TYR A 33 -4.78 2.96 18.77
CA TYR A 33 -6.22 2.78 18.74
C TYR A 33 -6.87 3.83 17.83
N LEU A 34 -7.58 3.39 16.79
CA LEU A 34 -8.23 4.27 15.82
C LEU A 34 -9.67 4.62 16.18
N GLY A 35 -10.32 3.78 16.99
CA GLY A 35 -11.75 3.89 17.28
C GLY A 35 -12.48 2.55 17.11
N LYS A 36 -13.80 2.62 16.96
CA LYS A 36 -14.66 1.45 16.73
C LYS A 36 -15.49 1.61 15.46
N ILE A 37 -15.73 0.48 14.79
CA ILE A 37 -16.75 0.34 13.74
C ILE A 37 -17.68 -0.78 14.18
N ASP A 38 -18.96 -0.50 14.39
CA ASP A 38 -19.96 -1.49 14.81
C ASP A 38 -19.53 -2.35 16.02
N ASN A 39 -18.94 -1.69 17.02
CA ASN A 39 -18.34 -2.30 18.24
C ASN A 39 -17.08 -3.17 18.02
N VAL A 40 -16.54 -3.22 16.81
CA VAL A 40 -15.22 -3.80 16.51
C VAL A 40 -14.15 -2.73 16.72
N LEU A 41 -13.14 -3.03 17.53
CA LEU A 41 -12.00 -2.13 17.74
C LEU A 41 -11.10 -2.16 16.52
N MET A 42 -10.65 -1.00 16.04
CA MET A 42 -9.65 -0.92 14.98
C MET A 42 -8.32 -0.47 15.57
N ILE A 43 -7.29 -1.29 15.36
CA ILE A 43 -5.93 -1.04 15.85
C ILE A 43 -4.98 -0.93 14.67
N TRP A 44 -4.29 0.20 14.53
CA TRP A 44 -3.18 0.33 13.59
C TRP A 44 -1.90 -0.13 14.27
N ARG A 45 -1.29 -1.20 13.79
CA ARG A 45 -0.03 -1.75 14.29
C ARG A 45 1.10 -1.39 13.34
N GLN A 46 2.29 -1.18 13.89
CA GLN A 46 3.55 -1.07 13.17
C GLN A 46 4.58 -1.93 13.87
N TRP A 47 5.32 -2.74 13.12
CA TRP A 47 6.28 -3.64 13.72
C TRP A 47 7.47 -3.94 12.80
N SER A 48 8.60 -4.29 13.42
CA SER A 48 9.76 -4.88 12.76
C SER A 48 10.39 -5.90 13.68
N GLY A 49 10.75 -7.07 13.14
CA GLY A 49 11.47 -8.11 13.88
C GLY A 49 12.97 -7.86 14.02
N GLY A 50 13.48 -6.71 13.57
CA GLY A 50 14.92 -6.43 13.52
C GLY A 50 15.62 -6.99 12.27
N GLY A 51 14.88 -7.26 11.21
CA GLY A 51 15.42 -7.42 9.86
C GLY A 51 15.31 -6.11 9.07
N THR A 52 15.29 -6.20 7.74
CA THR A 52 15.06 -5.04 6.86
C THR A 52 13.59 -4.68 6.66
N GLY A 53 12.67 -5.57 7.09
CA GLY A 53 11.23 -5.39 6.94
C GLY A 53 10.66 -4.41 7.97
N HIS A 54 9.75 -3.55 7.51
CA HIS A 54 8.99 -2.64 8.35
C HIS A 54 7.52 -2.73 7.96
N PHE A 55 6.76 -3.36 8.84
CA PHE A 55 5.39 -3.74 8.58
C PHE A 55 4.43 -2.79 9.26
N SER A 56 3.25 -2.65 8.66
CA SER A 56 2.11 -2.05 9.34
C SER A 56 0.80 -2.59 8.82
N ASP A 57 -0.18 -2.68 9.69
CA ASP A 57 -1.49 -3.26 9.40
C ASP A 57 -2.58 -2.63 10.28
N ILE A 58 -3.84 -2.71 9.82
CA ILE A 58 -5.01 -2.29 10.60
C ILE A 58 -5.79 -3.55 10.98
N ASN A 59 -5.83 -3.88 12.27
CA ASN A 59 -6.45 -5.09 12.78
C ASN A 59 -7.83 -4.82 13.41
N PRO A 60 -8.90 -5.46 12.91
CA PRO A 60 -10.20 -5.50 13.56
C PRO A 60 -10.20 -6.50 14.72
N LEU A 61 -10.35 -6.01 15.95
CA LEU A 61 -10.37 -6.81 17.17
C LEU A 61 -11.76 -6.83 17.82
N LYS A 62 -12.23 -8.02 18.21
CA LYS A 62 -13.43 -8.20 19.03
C LYS A 62 -13.04 -8.61 20.44
N ARG A 63 -13.65 -7.99 21.45
CA ARG A 63 -13.51 -8.45 22.83
C ARG A 63 -14.41 -9.65 23.09
N VAL A 64 -13.83 -10.74 23.57
CA VAL A 64 -14.54 -11.95 24.02
C VAL A 64 -14.07 -12.28 25.43
N LYS A 65 -14.95 -12.07 26.42
CA LYS A 65 -14.61 -12.12 27.85
C LYS A 65 -13.43 -11.19 28.17
N ASN A 66 -12.29 -11.76 28.53
CA ASN A 66 -11.07 -11.04 28.91
C ASN A 66 -10.02 -11.00 27.78
N ASN A 67 -10.35 -11.51 26.59
CA ASN A 67 -9.42 -11.59 25.46
C ASN A 67 -9.87 -10.69 24.30
N PHE A 68 -8.92 -10.30 23.46
CA PHE A 68 -9.17 -9.76 22.13
C PHE A 68 -8.92 -10.85 21.10
N ILE A 69 -9.82 -10.95 20.13
CA ILE A 69 -9.71 -11.89 19.02
C ILE A 69 -9.64 -11.07 17.73
N LEU A 70 -8.63 -11.34 16.91
CA LEU A 70 -8.55 -10.83 15.56
C LEU A 70 -9.70 -11.43 14.74
N ILE A 71 -10.55 -10.59 14.18
CA ILE A 71 -11.72 -11.03 13.42
C ILE A 71 -11.31 -11.53 12.03
N LYS A 72 -10.44 -10.76 11.38
CA LYS A 72 -9.82 -11.02 10.08
C LYS A 72 -8.55 -10.19 9.97
N ASP A 73 -7.68 -10.54 9.05
CA ASP A 73 -6.61 -9.65 8.63
C ASP A 73 -7.23 -8.41 7.98
N GLY A 74 -6.74 -7.23 8.35
CA GLY A 74 -7.11 -6.00 7.65
C GLY A 74 -6.00 -5.55 6.68
N PRO A 75 -6.13 -4.34 6.11
CA PRO A 75 -5.14 -3.85 5.17
C PRO A 75 -3.79 -3.66 5.86
N GLY A 76 -2.71 -3.99 5.16
CA GLY A 76 -1.36 -3.89 5.68
C GLY A 76 -0.31 -4.42 4.71
N GLY A 77 0.96 -4.29 5.09
CA GLY A 77 2.08 -4.68 4.26
C GLY A 77 3.45 -4.20 4.76
N ASP A 78 4.49 -4.44 3.95
CA ASP A 78 5.89 -4.08 4.23
C ASP A 78 6.31 -2.85 3.43
N ARG A 79 6.60 -1.73 4.11
CA ARG A 79 7.06 -0.47 3.48
C ARG A 79 6.25 -0.14 2.21
N CYS A 80 6.88 -0.10 1.04
CA CYS A 80 6.21 0.25 -0.21
C CYS A 80 5.18 -0.77 -0.69
N ASN A 81 5.28 -2.02 -0.20
CA ASN A 81 4.36 -3.10 -0.50
C ASN A 81 3.20 -3.12 0.50
N GLY A 82 2.41 -2.05 0.53
CA GLY A 82 1.16 -2.06 1.27
C GLY A 82 1.23 -1.54 2.71
N SER A 83 2.30 -0.89 3.16
CA SER A 83 2.32 -0.34 4.53
C SER A 83 1.30 0.79 4.67
N ILE A 84 0.61 0.84 5.80
CA ILE A 84 -0.29 1.93 6.19
C ILE A 84 0.51 3.17 6.58
N THR A 85 0.20 4.32 5.97
CA THR A 85 0.86 5.60 6.26
C THR A 85 0.00 6.57 7.05
N ASP A 86 -1.33 6.44 6.95
CA ASP A 86 -2.30 7.17 7.74
C ASP A 86 -3.57 6.34 7.93
N ALA A 87 -4.23 6.50 9.07
CA ALA A 87 -5.49 5.82 9.35
C ALA A 87 -6.29 6.56 10.42
N LYS A 88 -7.60 6.66 10.21
CA LYS A 88 -8.57 7.21 11.17
C LYS A 88 -9.93 6.55 11.00
N ILE A 89 -10.77 6.68 12.03
CA ILE A 89 -12.21 6.40 11.92
C ILE A 89 -12.96 7.71 11.88
N GLU A 90 -13.83 7.85 10.89
CA GLU A 90 -14.72 8.99 10.72
C GLU A 90 -16.11 8.48 10.33
N ASN A 91 -17.15 8.91 11.06
CA ASN A 91 -18.54 8.49 10.81
C ASN A 91 -18.72 6.96 10.71
N ASN A 92 -18.12 6.20 11.65
CA ASN A 92 -18.16 4.73 11.70
C ASN A 92 -17.54 4.05 10.45
N ILE A 93 -16.66 4.75 9.73
CA ILE A 93 -15.98 4.26 8.53
C ILE A 93 -14.47 4.42 8.69
N LEU A 94 -13.71 3.41 8.25
CA LEU A 94 -12.25 3.46 8.23
C LEU A 94 -11.79 4.28 7.03
N ILE A 95 -10.98 5.29 7.27
CA ILE A 95 -10.30 6.06 6.22
C ILE A 95 -8.81 5.83 6.41
N TYR A 96 -8.12 5.38 5.38
CA TYR A 96 -6.71 5.05 5.49
C TYR A 96 -5.96 5.29 4.18
N LYS A 97 -4.64 5.35 4.31
CA LYS A 97 -3.69 5.44 3.22
C LYS A 97 -2.72 4.29 3.27
N GLN A 98 -2.35 3.80 2.10
CA GLN A 98 -1.46 2.66 1.95
C GLN A 98 -0.38 2.99 0.92
N ASN A 99 0.89 2.81 1.28
CA ASN A 99 1.99 2.86 0.31
C ASN A 99 1.79 1.78 -0.75
N ILE A 100 2.09 2.13 -2.00
CA ILE A 100 1.96 1.24 -3.14
C ILE A 100 3.22 1.23 -3.99
N THR A 101 3.48 0.07 -4.59
CA THR A 101 4.37 -0.10 -5.75
C THR A 101 3.55 -0.09 -7.05
N SER A 102 4.21 -0.11 -8.21
CA SER A 102 3.51 -0.22 -9.50
C SER A 102 2.73 -1.53 -9.59
N SER A 103 3.30 -2.64 -9.10
CA SER A 103 2.59 -3.92 -9.03
C SER A 103 1.36 -3.84 -8.12
N ASN A 104 1.49 -3.30 -6.90
CA ASN A 104 0.34 -3.19 -5.98
C ASN A 104 -0.78 -2.31 -6.53
N MET A 105 -0.45 -1.25 -7.28
CA MET A 105 -1.48 -0.42 -7.91
C MET A 105 -2.40 -1.29 -8.77
N PHE A 106 -1.88 -2.16 -9.63
CA PHE A 106 -2.72 -2.98 -10.50
C PHE A 106 -3.46 -4.09 -9.75
N ASP A 107 -2.83 -4.71 -8.75
CA ASP A 107 -3.51 -5.67 -7.87
C ASP A 107 -4.70 -5.03 -7.15
N LEU A 108 -4.53 -3.81 -6.60
CA LEU A 108 -5.62 -3.06 -5.99
C LEU A 108 -6.74 -2.77 -6.99
N LEU A 109 -6.41 -2.34 -8.21
CA LEU A 109 -7.41 -2.04 -9.24
C LEU A 109 -8.20 -3.27 -9.67
N ASN A 110 -7.58 -4.45 -9.70
CA ASN A 110 -8.24 -5.73 -10.00
C ASN A 110 -9.33 -6.07 -8.97
N HIS A 111 -9.10 -5.74 -7.71
CA HIS A 111 -10.05 -5.97 -6.61
C HIS A 111 -11.16 -4.92 -6.53
N GLN A 112 -11.09 -3.83 -7.29
CA GLN A 112 -12.09 -2.77 -7.32
C GLN A 112 -13.10 -2.99 -8.47
N SER A 113 -14.20 -3.67 -8.15
CA SER A 113 -15.27 -4.07 -9.10
C SER A 113 -15.87 -2.97 -9.98
N ASN A 114 -15.69 -1.70 -9.60
CA ASN A 114 -16.22 -0.54 -10.32
C ASN A 114 -15.22 0.11 -11.28
N ILE A 115 -13.93 -0.25 -11.20
CA ILE A 115 -12.88 0.44 -11.97
C ILE A 115 -12.64 -0.28 -13.29
N VAL A 116 -12.59 -1.61 -13.28
CA VAL A 116 -12.24 -2.39 -14.47
C VAL A 116 -13.31 -3.42 -14.78
N LYS A 117 -13.99 -3.22 -15.92
CA LYS A 117 -14.92 -4.19 -16.52
C LYS A 117 -14.46 -4.68 -17.90
N ASP A 118 -13.28 -4.23 -18.33
CA ASP A 118 -12.70 -4.56 -19.62
C ASP A 118 -11.93 -5.88 -19.51
N GLU A 119 -12.31 -6.87 -20.33
CA GLU A 119 -11.67 -8.19 -20.36
C GLU A 119 -10.17 -8.11 -20.72
N ASP A 120 -9.77 -7.15 -21.56
CA ASP A 120 -8.36 -6.93 -21.90
C ASP A 120 -7.55 -6.49 -20.66
N LEU A 121 -8.14 -5.63 -19.82
CA LEU A 121 -7.51 -5.17 -18.60
C LEU A 121 -7.43 -6.27 -17.55
N MET A 122 -8.49 -7.08 -17.41
CA MET A 122 -8.45 -8.26 -16.54
C MET A 122 -7.34 -9.23 -16.95
N ARG A 123 -7.10 -9.39 -18.26
CA ARG A 123 -5.98 -10.20 -18.75
C ARG A 123 -4.63 -9.59 -18.39
N ILE A 124 -4.45 -8.27 -18.55
CA ILE A 124 -3.22 -7.59 -18.14
C ILE A 124 -2.99 -7.75 -16.63
N PHE A 125 -4.04 -7.60 -15.82
CA PHE A 125 -3.94 -7.72 -14.36
C PHE A 125 -3.55 -9.13 -13.95
N LYS A 126 -4.20 -10.13 -14.55
CA LYS A 126 -3.82 -11.52 -14.36
C LYS A 126 -2.37 -11.80 -14.78
N MET A 127 -1.92 -11.21 -15.89
CA MET A 127 -0.52 -11.35 -16.30
C MET A 127 0.46 -10.72 -15.30
N VAL A 128 0.15 -9.54 -14.76
CA VAL A 128 0.95 -8.89 -13.71
C VAL A 128 0.97 -9.73 -12.43
N GLU A 129 -0.18 -10.28 -12.02
CA GLU A 129 -0.30 -11.17 -10.87
C GLU A 129 0.50 -12.47 -11.04
N GLU A 130 0.45 -13.08 -12.22
CA GLU A 130 1.19 -14.31 -12.55
C GLU A 130 2.69 -14.06 -12.80
N ASN A 131 3.08 -12.83 -13.13
CA ASN A 131 4.44 -12.45 -13.49
C ASN A 131 4.86 -11.19 -12.72
N TYR A 132 5.21 -11.38 -11.45
CA TYR A 132 5.67 -10.32 -10.55
C TYR A 132 6.83 -9.48 -11.09
N ASP A 133 7.57 -9.96 -12.09
CA ASP A 133 8.68 -9.23 -12.71
C ASP A 133 8.23 -8.20 -13.78
N LEU A 134 6.95 -8.17 -14.15
CA LEU A 134 6.44 -7.21 -15.14
C LEU A 134 6.32 -5.79 -14.58
N LEU A 135 6.15 -5.64 -13.26
CA LEU A 135 6.09 -4.34 -12.62
C LEU A 135 6.87 -4.38 -11.31
N ASP A 136 7.59 -3.31 -11.02
CA ASP A 136 8.38 -3.18 -9.80
C ASP A 136 7.48 -3.39 -8.56
N SER A 137 7.85 -4.38 -7.74
CA SER A 137 7.21 -4.67 -6.45
C SER A 137 8.23 -4.59 -5.29
N CYS A 138 9.24 -3.74 -5.46
CA CYS A 138 10.33 -3.63 -4.50
C CYS A 138 9.88 -2.88 -3.22
N ALA A 139 10.30 -3.37 -2.06
CA ALA A 139 9.85 -2.85 -0.76
C ALA A 139 10.28 -1.39 -0.46
N ILE A 140 11.16 -0.79 -1.28
CA ILE A 140 11.61 0.61 -1.17
C ILE A 140 11.20 1.47 -2.39
N CYS A 141 10.51 0.88 -3.37
CA CYS A 141 10.15 1.53 -4.64
C CYS A 141 8.73 2.11 -4.58
N CYS A 142 8.47 2.95 -3.58
CA CYS A 142 7.16 3.55 -3.37
C CYS A 142 6.84 4.51 -4.52
N ILE A 143 5.85 4.17 -5.33
CA ILE A 143 5.38 5.08 -6.39
C ILE A 143 4.43 6.14 -5.84
N GLY A 144 3.83 5.90 -4.66
CA GLY A 144 2.80 6.75 -4.10
C GLY A 144 2.03 6.11 -2.96
N GLU A 145 0.86 6.69 -2.68
CA GLU A 145 -0.12 6.22 -1.70
C GLU A 145 -1.48 5.99 -2.36
N ALA A 146 -2.16 4.88 -2.03
CA ALA A 146 -3.57 4.68 -2.31
C ALA A 146 -4.42 5.18 -1.13
N GLU A 147 -5.48 5.93 -1.41
CA GLU A 147 -6.42 6.49 -0.42
C GLU A 147 -7.74 5.72 -0.42
N PHE A 148 -8.20 5.29 0.76
CA PHE A 148 -9.40 4.48 0.92
C PHE A 148 -10.44 5.12 1.84
N TYR A 149 -11.71 4.88 1.50
CA TYR A 149 -12.88 5.17 2.33
C TYR A 149 -13.70 3.89 2.49
N GLY A 150 -13.62 3.28 3.68
CA GLY A 150 -13.97 1.87 3.86
C GLY A 150 -13.08 0.99 2.99
N ASP A 151 -13.68 0.06 2.26
CA ASP A 151 -12.96 -0.82 1.32
C ASP A 151 -12.87 -0.24 -0.11
N THR A 152 -13.33 1.01 -0.30
CA THR A 152 -13.37 1.65 -1.62
C THR A 152 -12.12 2.49 -1.86
N LEU A 153 -11.40 2.19 -2.95
CA LEU A 153 -10.32 3.06 -3.43
C LEU A 153 -10.91 4.39 -3.92
N THR A 154 -10.39 5.51 -3.41
CA THR A 154 -10.90 6.85 -3.74
C THR A 154 -9.91 7.66 -4.56
N ALA A 155 -8.61 7.48 -4.34
CA ALA A 155 -7.57 8.14 -5.09
C ALA A 155 -6.23 7.41 -5.01
N ILE A 156 -5.33 7.75 -5.91
CA ILE A 156 -3.90 7.40 -5.86
C ILE A 156 -3.11 8.71 -5.90
N ASN A 157 -2.17 8.88 -4.99
CA ASN A 157 -1.30 10.04 -4.93
C ASN A 157 0.15 9.63 -5.23
N PHE A 158 0.68 10.05 -6.38
CA PHE A 158 2.05 9.74 -6.78
C PHE A 158 3.08 10.57 -6.00
N ASN A 159 4.15 9.89 -5.59
CA ASN A 159 5.35 10.52 -5.07
C ASN A 159 6.14 11.19 -6.21
N GLU A 160 7.02 12.12 -5.86
CA GLU A 160 8.10 12.54 -6.75
C GLU A 160 9.12 11.41 -6.85
N VAL A 161 8.92 10.52 -7.83
CA VAL A 161 9.87 9.44 -8.11
C VAL A 161 10.62 9.78 -9.38
N ASN A 162 11.94 9.70 -9.32
CA ASN A 162 12.75 9.62 -10.53
C ASN A 162 12.64 8.20 -11.07
N TYR A 163 11.72 8.02 -12.02
CA TYR A 163 11.59 6.76 -12.72
C TYR A 163 12.79 6.55 -13.65
N GLU A 164 13.70 5.66 -13.27
CA GLU A 164 14.73 5.20 -14.21
C GLU A 164 14.06 4.37 -15.32
N LYS A 165 14.57 4.48 -16.54
CA LYS A 165 14.12 3.61 -17.63
C LYS A 165 14.63 2.20 -17.34
N SER A 166 13.71 1.24 -17.28
CA SER A 166 14.09 -0.17 -17.30
C SER A 166 14.43 -0.56 -18.74
N LEU A 167 15.66 -0.98 -19.02
CA LEU A 167 16.04 -1.28 -20.41
C LEU A 167 15.31 -2.51 -20.98
N GLU A 168 14.78 -3.38 -20.13
CA GLU A 168 14.28 -4.70 -20.54
C GLU A 168 12.78 -4.91 -20.24
N ASN A 169 12.14 -4.06 -19.44
CA ASN A 169 10.75 -4.26 -19.05
C ASN A 169 9.81 -3.21 -19.68
N GLN A 170 9.10 -3.62 -20.74
CA GLN A 170 8.15 -2.76 -21.45
C GLN A 170 6.97 -2.29 -20.59
N TYR A 171 6.48 -3.12 -19.68
CA TYR A 171 5.35 -2.80 -18.81
C TYR A 171 5.75 -1.72 -17.82
N GLN A 172 6.88 -1.91 -17.13
CA GLN A 172 7.43 -0.89 -16.23
C GLN A 172 7.77 0.41 -16.97
N ASN A 173 8.29 0.33 -18.20
CA ASN A 173 8.53 1.52 -19.01
C ASN A 173 7.25 2.28 -19.34
N CYS A 174 6.19 1.58 -19.74
CA CYS A 174 4.88 2.20 -19.99
C CYS A 174 4.32 2.84 -18.73
N PHE A 175 4.41 2.15 -17.59
CA PHE A 175 4.02 2.69 -16.30
C PHE A 175 4.79 3.98 -15.99
N ASN A 176 6.11 3.93 -16.05
CA ASN A 176 7.01 5.06 -15.76
C ASN A 176 6.72 6.26 -16.66
N GLN A 177 6.54 6.04 -17.97
CA GLN A 177 6.25 7.13 -18.91
C GLN A 177 4.92 7.83 -18.61
N ILE A 178 3.87 7.06 -18.32
CA ILE A 178 2.54 7.63 -18.06
C ILE A 178 2.53 8.31 -16.69
N SER A 179 3.06 7.66 -15.65
CA SER A 179 3.19 8.26 -14.32
C SER A 179 3.97 9.58 -14.37
N GLN A 180 5.10 9.61 -15.07
CA GLN A 180 5.87 10.84 -15.25
C GLN A 180 5.07 11.93 -15.96
N LYS A 181 4.33 11.58 -17.03
CA LYS A 181 3.46 12.53 -17.73
C LYS A 181 2.47 13.19 -16.76
N TYR A 182 1.71 12.39 -15.99
CA TYR A 182 0.73 12.92 -15.03
C TYR A 182 1.39 13.80 -13.95
N ILE A 183 2.54 13.38 -13.41
CA ILE A 183 3.30 14.17 -12.42
C ILE A 183 3.75 15.51 -13.02
N THR A 184 4.27 15.53 -14.25
CA THR A 184 4.72 16.77 -14.92
C THR A 184 3.58 17.71 -15.29
N GLU A 185 2.36 17.18 -15.52
CA GLU A 185 1.13 17.96 -15.70
C GLU A 185 0.55 18.49 -14.37
N GLY A 186 1.19 18.21 -13.23
CA GLY A 186 0.72 18.60 -11.90
C GLY A 186 -0.39 17.68 -11.35
N LYS A 187 -0.71 16.58 -12.02
CA LYS A 187 -1.73 15.60 -11.63
C LYS A 187 -1.12 14.48 -10.80
N ARG A 188 -0.69 14.80 -9.58
CA ARG A 188 -0.14 13.77 -8.66
C ARG A 188 -1.21 12.94 -8.01
N ARG A 189 -2.35 13.54 -7.68
CA ARG A 189 -3.49 12.86 -7.09
C ARG A 189 -4.51 12.54 -8.17
N LEU A 190 -4.66 11.25 -8.48
CA LEU A 190 -5.64 10.73 -9.43
C LEU A 190 -6.88 10.24 -8.69
N ILE A 191 -8.03 10.82 -8.99
CA ILE A 191 -9.33 10.24 -8.58
C ILE A 191 -9.79 9.16 -9.56
N LEU A 192 -10.84 8.41 -9.22
CA LEU A 192 -11.29 7.24 -10.01
C LEU A 192 -11.39 7.45 -11.53
N PRO A 193 -12.01 8.54 -12.06
CA PRO A 193 -12.03 8.76 -13.52
C PRO A 193 -10.64 8.95 -14.13
N GLU A 194 -9.71 9.56 -13.39
CA GLU A 194 -8.33 9.79 -13.84
C GLU A 194 -7.51 8.50 -13.76
N ILE A 195 -7.76 7.65 -12.76
CA ILE A 195 -7.21 6.30 -12.65
C ILE A 195 -7.66 5.47 -13.86
N GLN A 196 -8.93 5.54 -14.26
CA GLN A 196 -9.42 4.86 -15.45
C GLN A 196 -8.70 5.35 -16.72
N ASN A 197 -8.52 6.67 -16.87
CA ASN A 197 -7.76 7.22 -17.99
C ASN A 197 -6.30 6.76 -17.99
N PHE A 198 -5.65 6.73 -16.83
CA PHE A 198 -4.29 6.21 -16.67
C PHE A 198 -4.19 4.77 -17.16
N VAL A 199 -5.12 3.91 -16.75
CA VAL A 199 -5.16 2.50 -17.13
C VAL A 199 -5.40 2.32 -18.64
N GLU A 200 -6.26 3.15 -19.25
CA GLU A 200 -6.47 3.14 -20.69
C GLU A 200 -5.23 3.60 -21.48
N GLU A 201 -4.52 4.62 -20.99
CA GLU A 201 -3.24 5.03 -21.56
C GLU A 201 -2.18 3.92 -21.43
N PHE A 202 -2.16 3.21 -20.30
CA PHE A 202 -1.25 2.09 -20.06
C PHE A 202 -1.50 0.94 -21.03
N LYS A 203 -2.78 0.55 -21.22
CA LYS A 203 -3.19 -0.45 -22.22
C LYS A 203 -2.73 -0.06 -23.62
N LYS A 204 -2.90 1.20 -24.01
CA LYS A 204 -2.46 1.70 -25.33
C LYS A 204 -0.94 1.65 -25.47
N CYS A 205 -0.20 2.01 -24.42
CA CYS A 205 1.26 1.99 -24.44
C CYS A 205 1.80 0.57 -24.68
N ILE A 206 1.26 -0.44 -23.97
CA ILE A 206 1.68 -1.84 -24.14
C ILE A 206 1.33 -2.35 -25.54
N LYS A 207 0.12 -2.10 -26.04
CA LYS A 207 -0.27 -2.54 -27.39
C LYS A 207 0.63 -1.95 -28.49
N LEU A 208 1.12 -0.73 -28.31
CA LEU A 208 2.05 -0.09 -29.26
C LEU A 208 3.47 -0.66 -29.19
N SER A 209 3.90 -1.19 -28.05
CA SER A 209 5.23 -1.81 -27.92
C SER A 209 5.27 -3.21 -28.53
N GLU A 210 4.17 -3.95 -28.54
CA GLU A 210 4.08 -5.29 -29.14
C GLU A 210 4.16 -5.30 -30.68
N ILE A 211 3.99 -4.15 -31.34
CA ILE A 211 4.04 -4.01 -32.81
C ILE A 211 5.48 -3.78 -33.32
N ARG A 212 6.44 -3.51 -32.42
CA ARG A 212 7.84 -3.21 -32.76
C ARG A 212 8.76 -4.41 -32.57
#